data_AF-A0A081BB72-F1
#
_entry.id   AF-A0A081BB72-F1
#
_cell.length_a   1.000
_cell.length_b   1.000
_cell.length_c   1.000
_cell.angle_alpha   90.00
_cell.angle_beta   90.00
_cell.angle_gamma   90.00
#
_symmetry.space_group_name_H-M   'P 1'
#
loop_
_entity.id
_entity.type
_entity.pdbx_description
1 polymer ?
#
loop_
_entity_poly.entity_id
_entity_poly.type
_entity_poly.pdbx_seq_one_letter_code
_entity_poly.pdbx_strand_id
1 'polypeptide(L)'
;MCLAYRVYKVCGMGPSTSGGLTSLQILGILENFDVAALEPGSAEAVHLISEASRLAYADRDTYIADPAFVDVPITSMLDKTYLAERAKLIDMSASMGKAEAGTPPQAAAALAPNRSISRPSTTHFSLTDRWGNAVSMTASIEGPFGSHLMAGGFFLNNELTDFSFLPEIDGVPVANAVAPGKRPRSSMSPSMVFDRTGKFYAAIGSPGGSRIITYVTQSLIALLDWEMDMQAAIALPRHVNRNGATELEAGTPLETLEPALQALGHRVLVRELTSGLHGIHKTPQGLEGGADPRREGIVLEGRP
;
A
#
# COMPACT_ATOMS: atom_id res chain seq x y z
N MET A 1 -12.88 3.36 -4.22
CA MET A 1 -12.46 4.77 -4.46
C MET A 1 -11.44 4.78 -5.59
N CYS A 2 -11.26 5.90 -6.29
CA CYS A 2 -10.31 5.99 -7.40
C CYS A 2 -9.62 7.36 -7.49
N LEU A 3 -8.42 7.39 -8.08
CA LEU A 3 -7.66 8.59 -8.40
C LEU A 3 -7.20 8.51 -9.87
N ALA A 4 -7.18 9.64 -10.56
CA ALA A 4 -6.46 9.76 -11.82
C ALA A 4 -4.95 9.85 -11.52
N TYR A 5 -4.16 8.94 -12.09
CA TYR A 5 -2.71 8.91 -11.95
C TYR A 5 -2.09 8.79 -13.34
N ARG A 6 -1.36 9.82 -13.76
CA ARG A 6 -0.88 9.94 -15.15
C ARG A 6 -2.08 9.88 -16.12
N VAL A 7 -2.07 8.94 -17.06
CA VAL A 7 -3.18 8.69 -18.01
C VAL A 7 -4.17 7.63 -17.52
N TYR A 8 -3.95 7.07 -16.34
CA TYR A 8 -4.70 5.94 -15.81
C TYR A 8 -5.70 6.36 -14.73
N LYS A 9 -6.72 5.54 -14.54
CA LYS A 9 -7.58 5.59 -13.35
C LYS A 9 -7.25 4.40 -12.46
N VAL A 10 -6.66 4.67 -11.30
CA VAL A 10 -6.32 3.65 -10.31
C VAL A 10 -7.42 3.63 -9.25
N CYS A 11 -7.93 2.45 -8.92
CA CYS A 11 -8.99 2.23 -7.97
C CYS A 11 -8.55 1.25 -6.89
N GLY A 12 -8.90 1.56 -5.64
CA GLY A 12 -8.66 0.72 -4.48
C GLY A 12 -9.87 0.66 -3.54
N MET A 13 -9.84 -0.29 -2.61
CA MET A 13 -10.90 -0.45 -1.61
C MET A 13 -10.93 0.74 -0.63
N GLY A 14 -12.15 1.15 -0.25
CA GLY A 14 -12.38 2.24 0.70
C GLY A 14 -12.24 1.83 2.17
N PRO A 15 -12.25 2.78 3.13
CA PRO A 15 -12.42 2.47 4.55
C PRO A 15 -13.56 1.48 4.79
N SER A 16 -13.42 0.51 5.70
CA SER A 16 -12.46 0.46 6.81
C SER A 16 -11.06 -0.06 6.48
N THR A 17 -10.70 -0.43 5.23
CA THR A 17 -9.27 -0.60 4.91
C THR A 17 -8.58 0.74 4.70
N SER A 18 -7.30 0.78 5.04
CA SER A 18 -6.40 1.87 4.67
C SER A 18 -5.69 1.67 3.33
N GLY A 19 -5.67 0.44 2.80
CA GLY A 19 -4.80 0.08 1.68
C GLY A 19 -5.01 0.92 0.44
N GLY A 20 -6.25 0.96 -0.08
CA GLY A 20 -6.55 1.73 -1.29
C GLY A 20 -6.29 3.22 -1.13
N LEU A 21 -6.78 3.84 -0.05
CA LEU A 21 -6.62 5.28 0.18
C LEU A 21 -5.15 5.67 0.31
N THR A 22 -4.36 4.94 1.11
CA THR A 22 -2.94 5.23 1.29
C THR A 22 -2.15 4.96 0.00
N SER A 23 -2.43 3.88 -0.74
CA SER A 23 -1.77 3.63 -2.04
C SER A 23 -2.05 4.76 -3.04
N LEU A 24 -3.30 5.21 -3.14
CA LEU A 24 -3.67 6.33 -4.03
C LEU A 24 -3.05 7.64 -3.58
N GLN A 25 -2.92 7.89 -2.27
CA GLN A 25 -2.26 9.07 -1.74
C GLN A 25 -0.76 9.08 -2.09
N ILE A 26 -0.07 7.95 -1.99
CA ILE A 26 1.34 7.84 -2.40
C ILE A 26 1.48 8.16 -3.89
N LEU A 27 0.67 7.52 -4.74
CA LEU A 27 0.67 7.79 -6.19
C LEU A 27 0.36 9.27 -6.49
N GLY A 28 -0.62 9.85 -5.79
CA GLY A 28 -0.98 11.25 -5.95
C GLY A 28 0.11 12.24 -5.57
N ILE A 29 0.92 11.92 -4.54
CA ILE A 29 2.11 12.71 -4.18
C ILE A 29 3.18 12.56 -5.28
N LEU A 30 3.47 11.32 -5.70
CA LEU A 30 4.49 10.99 -6.70
C LEU A 30 4.20 11.55 -8.09
N GLU A 31 2.94 11.84 -8.42
CA GLU A 31 2.57 12.44 -9.70
C GLU A 31 3.21 13.83 -9.93
N ASN A 32 3.65 14.50 -8.86
CA ASN A 32 4.36 15.78 -8.92
C ASN A 32 5.85 15.64 -9.29
N PHE A 33 6.33 14.42 -9.52
CA PHE A 33 7.72 14.10 -9.84
C PHE A 33 7.80 13.29 -11.15
N ASP A 34 8.94 13.39 -11.83
CA ASP A 34 9.27 12.58 -13.00
C ASP A 34 9.85 11.22 -12.56
N VAL A 35 8.98 10.35 -12.07
CA VAL A 35 9.35 9.01 -11.57
C VAL A 35 9.89 8.12 -12.71
N ALA A 36 9.39 8.33 -13.93
CA ALA A 36 9.82 7.57 -15.11
C ALA A 36 11.29 7.83 -15.48
N ALA A 37 11.82 9.01 -15.14
CA ALA A 37 13.23 9.34 -15.35
C ALA A 37 14.19 8.72 -14.30
N LEU A 38 13.66 8.19 -13.19
CA LEU A 38 14.47 7.54 -12.16
C LEU A 38 14.66 6.06 -12.48
N GLU A 39 15.87 5.55 -12.27
CA GLU A 39 16.17 4.14 -12.48
C GLU A 39 15.51 3.27 -11.38
N PRO A 40 14.78 2.20 -11.73
CA PRO A 40 14.20 1.28 -10.76
C PRO A 40 15.26 0.73 -9.81
N GLY A 41 15.10 0.97 -8.51
CA GLY A 41 16.06 0.51 -7.49
C GLY A 41 17.31 1.39 -7.36
N SER A 42 17.33 2.59 -7.93
CA SER A 42 18.34 3.60 -7.58
C SER A 42 18.07 4.20 -6.19
N ALA A 43 19.10 4.80 -5.57
CA ALA A 43 18.95 5.45 -4.27
C ALA A 43 17.92 6.60 -4.32
N GLU A 44 17.87 7.35 -5.42
CA GLU A 44 16.94 8.45 -5.67
C GLU A 44 15.50 7.94 -5.78
N ALA A 45 15.27 6.84 -6.53
CA ALA A 45 13.96 6.22 -6.62
C ALA A 45 13.47 5.70 -5.27
N VAL A 46 14.34 4.98 -4.53
CA VAL A 46 14.01 4.45 -3.20
C VAL A 46 13.76 5.58 -2.20
N HIS A 47 14.55 6.66 -2.25
CA HIS A 47 14.36 7.84 -1.40
C HIS A 47 13.00 8.50 -1.66
N LEU A 48 12.72 8.89 -2.92
CA LEU A 48 11.48 9.58 -3.29
C LEU A 48 10.23 8.75 -2.92
N ILE A 49 10.21 7.47 -3.27
CA ILE A 49 9.07 6.58 -2.98
C ILE A 49 8.92 6.38 -1.45
N SER A 50 10.03 6.27 -0.72
CA SER A 50 9.99 6.15 0.74
C SER A 50 9.44 7.39 1.42
N GLU A 51 9.80 8.58 0.96
CA GLU A 51 9.34 9.86 1.53
C GLU A 51 7.87 10.14 1.21
N ALA A 52 7.41 9.83 -0.02
CA ALA A 52 5.99 9.87 -0.35
C ALA A 52 5.18 8.86 0.49
N SER A 53 5.70 7.64 0.67
CA SER A 53 5.10 6.63 1.55
C SER A 53 5.02 7.11 2.99
N ARG A 54 6.10 7.72 3.52
CA ARG A 54 6.16 8.28 4.87
C ARG A 54 5.04 9.28 5.14
N LEU A 55 4.83 10.23 4.24
CA LEU A 55 3.76 11.23 4.31
C LEU A 55 2.36 10.58 4.32
N ALA A 56 2.14 9.59 3.45
CA ALA A 56 0.86 8.91 3.35
C ALA A 56 0.57 8.00 4.57
N TYR A 57 1.59 7.36 5.15
CA TYR A 57 1.43 6.58 6.37
C TYR A 57 1.15 7.46 7.60
N ALA A 58 1.71 8.67 7.67
CA ALA A 58 1.38 9.63 8.72
C ALA A 58 -0.11 10.00 8.71
N ASP A 59 -0.63 10.30 7.52
CA ASP A 59 -2.05 10.58 7.29
C ASP A 59 -2.92 9.35 7.58
N ARG A 60 -2.50 8.17 7.11
CA ARG A 60 -3.16 6.88 7.37
C ARG A 60 -3.33 6.62 8.86
N ASP A 61 -2.27 6.83 9.63
CA ASP A 61 -2.25 6.53 11.07
C ASP A 61 -3.08 7.49 11.90
N THR A 62 -3.34 8.68 11.37
CA THR A 62 -4.13 9.71 12.05
C THR A 62 -5.60 9.63 11.70
N TYR A 63 -5.95 9.50 10.42
CA TYR A 63 -7.32 9.76 9.94
C TYR A 63 -8.13 8.53 9.55
N ILE A 64 -7.49 7.45 9.11
CA ILE A 64 -8.23 6.33 8.49
C ILE A 64 -8.73 5.37 9.58
N ALA A 65 -10.04 5.13 9.62
CA ALA A 65 -10.69 4.16 10.50
C ALA A 65 -12.01 3.67 9.88
N ASP A 66 -12.89 3.04 10.67
CA ASP A 66 -14.23 2.68 10.21
C ASP A 66 -15.08 3.93 9.92
N PRO A 67 -15.57 4.13 8.68
CA PRO A 67 -16.38 5.29 8.31
C PRO A 67 -17.77 5.32 8.96
N ALA A 68 -18.22 4.23 9.60
CA ALA A 68 -19.43 4.24 10.41
C ALA A 68 -19.24 4.90 11.79
N PHE A 69 -17.99 5.19 12.18
CA PHE A 69 -17.63 5.72 13.50
C PHE A 69 -16.77 6.98 13.44
N VAL A 70 -16.07 7.22 12.33
CA VAL A 70 -15.19 8.37 12.15
C VAL A 70 -15.38 8.94 10.75
N ASP A 71 -15.46 10.27 10.64
CA ASP A 71 -15.48 10.96 9.36
C ASP A 71 -14.08 10.96 8.73
N VAL A 72 -13.82 9.98 7.84
CA VAL A 72 -12.55 9.89 7.11
C VAL A 72 -12.58 10.91 5.96
N PRO A 73 -11.64 11.89 5.89
CA PRO A 73 -11.64 12.95 4.89
C PRO A 73 -11.11 12.48 3.52
N ILE A 74 -11.72 11.43 2.94
CA ILE A 74 -11.25 10.73 1.73
C ILE A 74 -11.02 11.70 0.57
N THR A 75 -12.00 12.55 0.26
CA THR A 75 -11.93 13.49 -0.86
C THR A 75 -10.77 14.46 -0.68
N SER A 76 -10.60 15.00 0.52
CA SER A 76 -9.54 15.96 0.84
C SER A 76 -8.15 15.34 0.87
N MET A 77 -8.02 14.09 1.33
CA MET A 77 -6.74 13.35 1.32
C MET A 77 -6.26 13.00 -0.09
N LEU A 78 -7.18 12.94 -1.06
CA LEU A 78 -6.90 12.67 -2.48
C LEU A 78 -7.02 13.91 -3.36
N ASP A 79 -7.23 15.08 -2.77
CA ASP A 79 -7.29 16.34 -3.50
C ASP A 79 -5.91 16.70 -4.08
N LYS A 80 -5.88 17.13 -5.34
CA LYS A 80 -4.62 17.42 -6.05
C LYS A 80 -3.84 18.54 -5.40
N THR A 81 -4.51 19.57 -4.88
CA THR A 81 -3.84 20.67 -4.18
C THR A 81 -3.23 20.17 -2.87
N TYR A 82 -3.98 19.39 -2.09
CA TYR A 82 -3.44 18.78 -0.86
C TYR A 82 -2.21 17.89 -1.15
N LEU A 83 -2.30 17.00 -2.13
CA LEU A 83 -1.22 16.11 -2.53
C LEU A 83 0.02 16.87 -3.01
N ALA A 84 -0.16 17.97 -3.76
CA ALA A 84 0.93 18.84 -4.18
C ALA A 84 1.60 19.55 -2.99
N GLU A 85 0.84 20.02 -1.99
CA GLU A 85 1.43 20.58 -0.76
C GLU A 85 2.21 19.53 0.03
N ARG A 86 1.73 18.29 0.08
CA ARG A 86 2.48 17.18 0.69
C ARG A 86 3.76 16.88 -0.09
N ALA A 87 3.72 16.89 -1.43
CA ALA A 87 4.88 16.67 -2.29
C ALA A 87 6.02 17.68 -2.04
N LYS A 88 5.70 18.96 -1.77
CA LYS A 88 6.69 20.00 -1.47
C LYS A 88 7.53 19.73 -0.20
N LEU A 89 7.07 18.82 0.66
CA LEU A 89 7.81 18.44 1.87
C LEU A 89 8.96 17.47 1.58
N ILE A 90 9.02 16.89 0.38
CA ILE A 90 10.07 15.96 -0.02
C ILE A 90 11.28 16.75 -0.53
N ASP A 91 12.41 16.59 0.16
CA ASP A 91 13.71 17.11 -0.26
C ASP A 91 14.56 15.96 -0.80
N MET A 92 14.86 15.98 -2.10
CA MET A 92 15.67 14.92 -2.75
C MET A 92 17.11 14.81 -2.21
N SER A 93 17.57 15.76 -1.41
CA SER A 93 18.89 15.76 -0.79
C SER A 93 18.89 15.34 0.69
N ALA A 94 17.72 15.19 1.32
CA ALA A 94 17.61 14.83 2.73
C ALA A 94 16.25 14.22 3.09
N SER A 95 16.27 13.10 3.81
CA SER A 95 15.11 12.47 4.45
C SER A 95 14.52 13.40 5.50
N MET A 96 13.18 13.57 5.47
CA MET A 96 12.43 14.30 6.49
C MET A 96 12.38 13.55 7.83
N GLY A 97 12.91 12.33 7.89
CA GLY A 97 13.02 11.54 9.11
C GLY A 97 11.70 10.91 9.52
N LYS A 98 10.80 11.66 10.16
CA LYS A 98 9.45 11.20 10.53
C LYS A 98 8.45 12.24 10.09
N ALA A 99 7.50 11.85 9.25
CA ALA A 99 6.46 12.78 8.80
C ALA A 99 5.40 12.96 9.89
N GLU A 100 4.98 14.20 10.03
CA GLU A 100 3.71 14.53 10.67
C GLU A 100 2.56 14.37 9.68
N ALA A 101 1.39 14.00 10.19
CA ALA A 101 0.17 13.98 9.39
C ALA A 101 -0.12 15.39 8.89
N GLY A 102 -0.53 15.52 7.63
CA GLY A 102 -1.01 16.79 7.12
C GLY A 102 -2.39 17.11 7.68
N THR A 103 -2.92 18.27 7.34
CA THR A 103 -4.25 18.73 7.78
C THR A 103 -5.18 18.82 6.57
N PRO A 104 -5.68 17.68 6.05
CA PRO A 104 -6.56 17.72 4.89
C PRO A 104 -7.81 18.55 5.25
N PRO A 105 -8.32 19.39 4.33
CA PRO A 105 -9.54 20.15 4.58
C PRO A 105 -10.66 19.26 5.10
N GLN A 106 -11.45 19.73 6.07
CA GLN A 106 -12.55 18.97 6.69
C GLN A 106 -12.13 17.73 7.48
N ALA A 107 -10.83 17.53 7.76
CA ALA A 107 -10.42 16.56 8.76
C ALA A 107 -11.09 16.85 10.11
N ALA A 108 -11.50 15.79 10.81
CA ALA A 108 -11.99 15.87 12.18
C ALA A 108 -10.94 16.48 13.13
N ALA A 109 -11.35 16.75 14.38
CA ALA A 109 -10.51 17.30 15.46
C ALA A 109 -9.16 16.56 15.61
N ALA A 110 -8.25 17.12 16.41
CA ALA A 110 -6.95 16.50 16.68
C ALA A 110 -7.10 15.01 17.06
N LEU A 111 -6.54 14.13 16.22
CA LEU A 111 -6.50 12.68 16.42
C LEU A 111 -5.04 12.28 16.67
N ALA A 112 -4.85 11.31 17.56
CA ALA A 112 -3.54 10.73 17.79
C ALA A 112 -3.27 9.58 16.81
N PRO A 113 -2.00 9.40 16.37
CA PRO A 113 -1.66 8.35 15.42
C PRO A 113 -1.81 6.96 16.06
N ASN A 114 -2.48 6.06 15.36
CA ASN A 114 -2.74 4.69 15.78
C ASN A 114 -1.44 3.93 16.09
N ARG A 115 -1.41 3.27 17.26
CA ARG A 115 -0.40 2.24 17.59
C ARG A 115 -1.08 0.87 17.61
N SER A 116 -0.74 0.01 16.64
CA SER A 116 -1.21 -1.38 16.58
C SER A 116 -0.07 -2.33 16.19
N ILE A 117 -0.23 -3.61 16.55
CA ILE A 117 0.73 -4.67 16.25
C ILE A 117 0.24 -5.38 14.98
N SER A 118 0.83 -5.06 13.83
CA SER A 118 0.49 -5.74 12.58
C SER A 118 1.20 -7.09 12.51
N ARG A 119 0.47 -8.15 12.15
CA ARG A 119 1.04 -9.48 11.89
C ARG A 119 0.88 -9.83 10.41
N PRO A 120 1.91 -10.37 9.73
CA PRO A 120 1.77 -10.72 8.33
C PRO A 120 1.08 -12.08 8.18
N SER A 121 -0.23 -12.09 7.93
CA SER A 121 -0.93 -13.25 7.35
C SER A 121 -2.11 -12.80 6.51
N THR A 122 -2.11 -13.17 5.24
CA THR A 122 -3.12 -12.78 4.26
C THR A 122 -2.90 -13.65 3.02
N THR A 123 -3.90 -13.79 2.17
CA THR A 123 -3.77 -14.30 0.80
C THR A 123 -4.38 -13.32 -0.19
N HIS A 124 -3.88 -13.35 -1.43
CA HIS A 124 -4.42 -12.55 -2.52
C HIS A 124 -4.51 -13.39 -3.79
N PHE A 125 -5.52 -13.14 -4.62
CA PHE A 125 -5.55 -13.63 -5.99
C PHE A 125 -6.22 -12.62 -6.90
N SER A 126 -5.82 -12.64 -8.17
CA SER A 126 -6.44 -11.88 -9.25
C SER A 126 -6.92 -12.83 -10.34
N LEU A 127 -8.10 -12.55 -10.91
CA LEU A 127 -8.71 -13.36 -11.96
C LEU A 127 -9.26 -12.44 -13.05
N THR A 128 -9.22 -12.90 -14.28
CA THR A 128 -10.00 -12.34 -15.39
C THR A 128 -10.65 -13.48 -16.17
N ASP A 129 -11.74 -13.19 -16.87
CA ASP A 129 -12.40 -14.19 -17.71
C ASP A 129 -12.65 -13.69 -19.14
N ARG A 130 -13.11 -14.63 -19.99
CA ARG A 130 -13.40 -14.37 -21.41
C ARG A 130 -14.55 -13.39 -21.64
N TRP A 131 -15.38 -13.12 -20.63
CA TRP A 131 -16.49 -12.18 -20.70
C TRP A 131 -16.08 -10.77 -20.30
N GLY A 132 -14.80 -10.58 -19.93
CA GLY A 132 -14.26 -9.30 -19.52
C GLY A 132 -14.49 -8.97 -18.05
N ASN A 133 -14.91 -9.94 -17.22
CA ASN A 133 -14.93 -9.75 -15.79
C ASN A 133 -13.50 -9.79 -15.24
N ALA A 134 -13.26 -9.02 -14.18
CA ALA A 134 -12.00 -9.00 -13.46
C ALA A 134 -12.27 -8.96 -11.95
N VAL A 135 -11.47 -9.71 -11.19
CA VAL A 135 -11.53 -9.79 -9.74
C VAL A 135 -10.14 -9.55 -9.17
N SER A 136 -10.04 -8.68 -8.17
CA SER A 136 -8.87 -8.51 -7.30
C SER A 136 -9.35 -8.76 -5.88
N MET A 137 -8.98 -9.89 -5.28
CA MET A 137 -9.50 -10.31 -3.98
C MET A 137 -8.37 -10.60 -3.00
N THR A 138 -8.41 -9.89 -1.86
CA THR A 138 -7.53 -10.11 -0.72
C THR A 138 -8.36 -10.62 0.44
N ALA A 139 -7.92 -11.72 1.07
CA ALA A 139 -8.62 -12.35 2.18
C ALA A 139 -7.66 -12.65 3.33
N SER A 140 -8.15 -12.59 4.57
CA SER A 140 -7.32 -12.67 5.78
C SER A 140 -8.06 -13.29 6.97
N ILE A 141 -7.26 -13.81 7.91
CA ILE A 141 -7.64 -14.11 9.30
C ILE A 141 -6.74 -13.36 10.30
N GLU A 142 -6.05 -12.32 9.83
CA GLU A 142 -5.02 -11.48 10.44
C GLU A 142 -3.67 -12.14 10.73
N GLY A 143 -3.56 -12.91 11.81
CA GLY A 143 -2.34 -13.63 12.16
C GLY A 143 -2.28 -15.01 11.51
N PRO A 144 -1.09 -15.64 11.40
CA PRO A 144 -1.02 -17.04 11.00
C PRO A 144 -1.86 -17.90 11.95
N PHE A 145 -2.79 -18.67 11.37
CA PHE A 145 -3.81 -19.45 12.10
C PHE A 145 -4.79 -18.63 12.96
N GLY A 146 -4.88 -17.31 12.71
CA GLY A 146 -5.81 -16.40 13.37
C GLY A 146 -5.62 -16.34 14.88
N SER A 147 -6.72 -16.50 15.61
CA SER A 147 -6.76 -16.58 17.08
C SER A 147 -6.27 -17.91 17.66
N HIS A 148 -5.95 -18.88 16.81
CA HIS A 148 -5.63 -20.28 17.17
C HIS A 148 -6.82 -21.05 17.77
N LEU A 149 -8.01 -20.43 17.79
CA LEU A 149 -9.27 -21.10 18.12
C LEU A 149 -9.88 -21.72 16.87
N MET A 150 -10.54 -22.87 17.03
CA MET A 150 -11.20 -23.57 15.95
C MET A 150 -12.70 -23.75 16.22
N ALA A 151 -13.50 -23.63 15.18
CA ALA A 151 -14.92 -23.98 15.19
C ALA A 151 -15.31 -24.65 13.86
N GLY A 152 -15.93 -25.83 13.93
CA GLY A 152 -16.37 -26.55 12.73
C GLY A 152 -15.26 -26.91 11.73
N GLY A 153 -14.01 -27.03 12.20
CA GLY A 153 -12.84 -27.29 11.34
C GLY A 153 -12.18 -26.05 10.76
N PHE A 154 -12.66 -24.85 11.07
CA PHE A 154 -12.09 -23.58 10.61
C PHE A 154 -11.37 -22.84 11.75
N PHE A 155 -10.25 -22.19 11.43
CA PHE A 155 -9.63 -21.23 12.34
C PHE A 155 -10.48 -19.94 12.42
N LEU A 156 -10.67 -19.43 13.63
CA LEU A 156 -11.28 -18.14 13.87
C LEU A 156 -10.21 -17.04 13.76
N ASN A 157 -10.53 -15.92 13.11
CA ASN A 157 -9.62 -14.79 12.95
C ASN A 157 -9.26 -14.12 14.29
N ASN A 158 -8.20 -13.33 14.30
CA ASN A 158 -7.86 -12.40 15.38
C ASN A 158 -7.89 -10.94 14.90
N GLU A 159 -8.74 -10.60 13.92
CA GLU A 159 -8.71 -9.32 13.20
C GLU A 159 -8.89 -8.10 14.12
N LEU A 160 -9.53 -8.26 15.28
CA LEU A 160 -9.69 -7.17 16.25
C LEU A 160 -8.36 -6.65 16.81
N THR A 161 -7.24 -7.36 16.62
CA THR A 161 -5.90 -6.85 17.00
C THR A 161 -5.40 -5.71 16.10
N ASP A 162 -6.05 -5.46 14.96
CA ASP A 162 -5.74 -4.31 14.10
C ASP A 162 -6.24 -2.98 14.67
N PHE A 163 -7.10 -3.00 15.69
CA PHE A 163 -7.43 -1.80 16.45
C PHE A 163 -6.22 -1.25 17.21
N SER A 164 -6.29 0.03 17.57
CA SER A 164 -5.36 0.55 18.56
C SER A 164 -5.68 -0.03 19.94
N PHE A 165 -4.62 -0.46 20.63
CA PHE A 165 -4.73 -0.92 22.03
C PHE A 165 -4.92 0.23 23.02
N LEU A 166 -4.65 1.48 22.58
CA LEU A 166 -4.88 2.69 23.35
C LEU A 166 -6.02 3.48 22.70
N PRO A 167 -7.13 3.75 23.42
CA PRO A 167 -8.23 4.55 22.86
C PRO A 167 -7.85 6.03 22.69
N GLU A 168 -6.88 6.50 23.46
CA GLU A 168 -6.34 7.86 23.43
C GLU A 168 -4.83 7.86 23.74
N ILE A 169 -4.13 8.90 23.30
CA ILE A 169 -2.72 9.16 23.62
C ILE A 169 -2.63 10.61 24.09
N ASP A 170 -2.13 10.82 25.31
CA ASP A 170 -2.00 12.16 25.92
C ASP A 170 -3.34 12.95 25.92
N GLY A 171 -4.47 12.24 26.12
CA GLY A 171 -5.82 12.81 26.11
C GLY A 171 -6.40 13.09 24.72
N VAL A 172 -5.68 12.74 23.65
CA VAL A 172 -6.12 12.89 22.26
C VAL A 172 -6.65 11.55 21.74
N PRO A 173 -7.88 11.48 21.21
CA PRO A 173 -8.50 10.22 20.78
C PRO A 173 -7.79 9.61 19.56
N VAL A 174 -7.79 8.28 19.47
CA VAL A 174 -7.27 7.53 18.32
C VAL A 174 -8.43 7.09 17.42
N ALA A 175 -8.37 7.47 16.13
CA ALA A 175 -9.45 7.17 15.16
C ALA A 175 -9.80 5.68 15.11
N ASN A 176 -8.79 4.81 15.19
CA ASN A 176 -8.91 3.36 15.13
C ASN A 176 -8.96 2.71 16.53
N ALA A 177 -9.47 3.41 17.55
CA ALA A 177 -9.78 2.80 18.85
C ALA A 177 -10.91 1.75 18.73
N VAL A 178 -10.85 0.72 19.58
CA VAL A 178 -11.87 -0.34 19.69
C VAL A 178 -13.23 0.28 20.06
N ALA A 179 -14.30 -0.15 19.37
CA ALA A 179 -15.67 0.14 19.78
C ALA A 179 -16.63 -1.01 19.38
N PRO A 180 -17.75 -1.20 20.09
CA PRO A 180 -18.75 -2.21 19.73
C PRO A 180 -19.29 -1.99 18.32
N GLY A 181 -19.34 -3.04 17.50
CA GLY A 181 -19.84 -2.97 16.12
C GLY A 181 -18.91 -2.28 15.11
N LYS A 182 -17.78 -1.73 15.57
CA LYS A 182 -16.77 -1.11 14.72
C LYS A 182 -15.89 -2.16 14.05
N ARG A 183 -15.49 -1.91 12.81
CA ARG A 183 -14.55 -2.73 12.05
C ARG A 183 -13.13 -2.21 12.27
N PRO A 184 -12.14 -3.08 12.56
CA PRO A 184 -10.75 -2.66 12.68
C PRO A 184 -10.20 -2.19 11.34
N ARG A 185 -9.25 -1.26 11.38
CA ARG A 185 -8.59 -0.71 10.18
C ARG A 185 -7.58 -1.70 9.59
N SER A 186 -8.00 -2.39 8.54
CA SER A 186 -7.13 -3.28 7.75
C SER A 186 -6.12 -2.51 6.88
N SER A 187 -5.15 -3.24 6.31
CA SER A 187 -4.16 -2.74 5.35
C SER A 187 -4.27 -3.40 3.97
N MET A 188 -5.25 -4.28 3.76
CA MET A 188 -5.49 -4.94 2.47
C MET A 188 -5.69 -3.90 1.35
N SER A 189 -4.98 -4.06 0.23
CA SER A 189 -5.01 -3.14 -0.91
C SER A 189 -5.26 -3.87 -2.25
N PRO A 190 -6.38 -4.61 -2.40
CA PRO A 190 -6.78 -5.06 -3.74
C PRO A 190 -7.02 -3.83 -4.62
N SER A 191 -6.32 -3.77 -5.75
CA SER A 191 -6.27 -2.60 -6.61
C SER A 191 -6.57 -2.98 -8.06
N MET A 192 -7.26 -2.09 -8.76
CA MET A 192 -7.58 -2.21 -10.18
C MET A 192 -7.19 -0.92 -10.91
N VAL A 193 -6.69 -1.08 -12.13
CA VAL A 193 -6.27 0.01 -13.01
C VAL A 193 -7.12 -0.04 -14.27
N PHE A 194 -7.54 1.14 -14.72
CA PHE A 194 -8.26 1.33 -15.97
C PHE A 194 -7.52 2.32 -16.85
N ASP A 195 -7.53 2.08 -18.16
CA ASP A 195 -6.94 2.99 -19.14
C ASP A 195 -7.76 4.28 -19.29
N ARG A 196 -7.24 5.22 -20.10
CA ARG A 196 -7.92 6.50 -20.41
C ARG A 196 -9.32 6.36 -21.02
N THR A 197 -9.66 5.19 -21.56
CA THR A 197 -10.99 4.89 -22.13
C THR A 197 -11.92 4.19 -21.14
N GLY A 198 -11.45 3.93 -19.91
CA GLY A 198 -12.19 3.23 -18.87
C GLY A 198 -12.17 1.71 -19.01
N LYS A 199 -11.33 1.14 -19.89
CA LYS A 199 -11.19 -0.31 -20.04
C LYS A 199 -10.25 -0.88 -18.99
N PHE A 200 -10.51 -2.12 -18.58
CA PHE A 200 -9.63 -2.85 -17.66
C PHE A 200 -8.20 -2.88 -18.20
N TYR A 201 -7.26 -2.43 -17.38
CA TYR A 201 -5.83 -2.41 -17.67
C TYR A 201 -5.12 -3.43 -16.79
N ALA A 202 -5.28 -3.37 -15.47
CA ALA A 202 -4.64 -4.33 -14.56
C ALA A 202 -5.43 -4.57 -13.27
N ALA A 203 -5.18 -5.71 -12.63
CA ALA A 203 -5.58 -6.03 -11.26
C ALA A 203 -4.35 -6.52 -10.49
N ILE A 204 -4.18 -6.06 -9.25
CA ILE A 204 -3.04 -6.45 -8.42
C ILE A 204 -3.39 -6.34 -6.94
N GLY A 205 -2.76 -7.17 -6.12
CA GLY A 205 -2.84 -7.10 -4.67
C GLY A 205 -1.79 -7.99 -4.03
N SER A 206 -1.63 -7.88 -2.71
CA SER A 206 -0.60 -8.58 -1.97
C SER A 206 -1.08 -8.93 -0.55
N PRO A 207 -0.53 -9.99 0.07
CA PRO A 207 -0.51 -10.18 1.50
C PRO A 207 0.68 -9.46 2.16
N GLY A 208 0.72 -9.43 3.50
CA GLY A 208 1.86 -8.85 4.24
C GLY A 208 1.53 -7.76 5.26
N GLY A 209 0.31 -7.77 5.82
CA GLY A 209 -0.12 -6.81 6.85
C GLY A 209 0.02 -5.37 6.38
N SER A 210 0.53 -4.49 7.23
CA SER A 210 0.74 -3.08 6.85
C SER A 210 1.73 -2.84 5.72
N ARG A 211 2.53 -3.82 5.27
CA ARG A 211 3.42 -3.69 4.10
C ARG A 211 2.71 -3.89 2.76
N ILE A 212 1.47 -4.40 2.76
CA ILE A 212 0.66 -4.63 1.54
C ILE A 212 0.61 -3.36 0.69
N ILE A 213 0.36 -2.22 1.33
CA ILE A 213 0.22 -0.91 0.67
C ILE A 213 1.47 -0.58 -0.13
N THR A 214 2.65 -0.69 0.49
CA THR A 214 3.93 -0.42 -0.18
C THR A 214 4.23 -1.40 -1.30
N TYR A 215 3.92 -2.70 -1.13
CA TYR A 215 4.15 -3.70 -2.18
C TYR A 215 3.29 -3.44 -3.41
N VAL A 216 2.00 -3.19 -3.21
CA VAL A 216 1.06 -2.87 -4.28
C VAL A 216 1.44 -1.57 -4.96
N THR A 217 1.74 -0.51 -4.21
CA THR A 217 2.12 0.78 -4.78
C THR A 217 3.41 0.70 -5.60
N GLN A 218 4.46 0.01 -5.12
CA GLN A 218 5.70 -0.17 -5.90
C GLN A 218 5.45 -0.91 -7.21
N SER A 219 4.62 -1.96 -7.20
CA SER A 219 4.30 -2.67 -8.45
C SER A 219 3.41 -1.86 -9.39
N LEU A 220 2.54 -0.98 -8.87
CA LEU A 220 1.81 -0.02 -9.69
C LEU A 220 2.76 1.01 -10.32
N ILE A 221 3.75 1.53 -9.59
CA ILE A 221 4.78 2.42 -10.15
C ILE A 221 5.57 1.71 -11.25
N ALA A 222 6.02 0.49 -10.99
CA ALA A 222 6.78 -0.28 -11.97
C ALA A 222 5.98 -0.57 -13.25
N LEU A 223 4.69 -0.85 -13.13
CA LEU A 223 3.81 -1.08 -14.26
C LEU A 223 3.46 0.21 -15.02
N LEU A 224 3.23 1.33 -14.32
CA LEU A 224 2.61 2.53 -14.89
C LEU A 224 3.60 3.65 -15.22
N ASP A 225 4.71 3.78 -14.48
CA ASP A 225 5.77 4.78 -14.74
C ASP A 225 7.00 4.17 -15.42
N TRP A 226 7.36 2.92 -15.06
CA TRP A 226 8.52 2.22 -15.67
C TRP A 226 8.14 1.24 -16.77
N GLU A 227 6.85 1.14 -17.11
CA GLU A 227 6.31 0.33 -18.21
C GLU A 227 6.78 -1.13 -18.21
N MET A 228 7.05 -1.69 -17.03
CA MET A 228 7.47 -3.08 -16.88
C MET A 228 6.30 -4.03 -17.09
N ASP A 229 6.57 -5.23 -17.61
CA ASP A 229 5.58 -6.30 -17.61
C ASP A 229 5.19 -6.69 -16.17
N MET A 230 4.02 -7.33 -16.02
CA MET A 230 3.45 -7.65 -14.71
C MET A 230 4.37 -8.53 -13.87
N GLN A 231 5.06 -9.51 -14.48
CA GLN A 231 5.93 -10.43 -13.75
C GLN A 231 7.20 -9.72 -13.28
N ALA A 232 7.80 -8.87 -14.12
CA ALA A 232 8.96 -8.07 -13.78
C ALA A 232 8.64 -7.05 -12.68
N ALA A 233 7.50 -6.35 -12.77
CA ALA A 233 7.01 -5.43 -11.74
C ALA A 233 6.76 -6.13 -10.39
N ILE A 234 6.37 -7.41 -10.40
CA ILE A 234 6.20 -8.24 -9.21
C ILE A 234 7.54 -8.80 -8.69
N ALA A 235 8.50 -9.08 -9.57
CA ALA A 235 9.79 -9.61 -9.19
C ALA A 235 10.75 -8.56 -8.59
N LEU A 236 10.55 -7.27 -8.88
CA LEU A 236 11.40 -6.19 -8.36
C LEU A 236 11.69 -6.32 -6.86
N PRO A 237 12.95 -6.08 -6.44
CA PRO A 237 13.31 -5.95 -5.03
C PRO A 237 12.43 -4.94 -4.29
N ARG A 238 12.10 -5.24 -3.03
CA ARG A 238 11.17 -4.43 -2.23
C ARG A 238 11.90 -3.49 -1.28
N HIS A 239 11.40 -2.26 -1.20
CA HIS A 239 11.73 -1.33 -0.13
C HIS A 239 10.43 -0.88 0.56
N VAL A 240 10.43 -0.67 1.86
CA VAL A 240 9.21 -0.35 2.62
C VAL A 240 9.48 0.79 3.58
N ASN A 241 8.64 1.83 3.54
CA ASN A 241 8.64 2.86 4.57
C ASN A 241 7.21 3.10 5.08
N ARG A 242 7.00 2.86 6.37
CA ARG A 242 5.70 3.00 7.06
C ARG A 242 5.74 4.14 8.09
N ASN A 243 6.29 5.27 7.68
CA ASN A 243 6.62 6.40 8.55
C ASN A 243 7.61 6.06 9.68
N GLY A 244 8.66 5.31 9.34
CA GLY A 244 9.66 4.84 10.30
C GLY A 244 11.01 4.60 9.65
N ALA A 245 11.58 3.41 9.90
CA ALA A 245 12.75 2.98 9.15
C ALA A 245 12.39 2.70 7.69
N THR A 246 13.33 2.96 6.78
CA THR A 246 13.31 2.42 5.42
C THR A 246 13.84 0.99 5.48
N GLU A 247 12.96 0.03 5.23
CA GLU A 247 13.30 -1.39 5.20
C GLU A 247 13.72 -1.75 3.76
N LEU A 248 14.87 -2.38 3.58
CA LEU A 248 15.36 -2.88 2.29
C LEU A 248 15.32 -4.40 2.30
N GLU A 249 14.91 -4.98 1.18
CA GLU A 249 14.85 -6.44 1.05
C GLU A 249 16.24 -7.08 1.08
N ALA A 250 16.41 -7.98 2.03
CA ALA A 250 17.64 -8.74 2.19
C ALA A 250 17.88 -9.70 1.02
N GLY A 251 19.15 -9.94 0.67
CA GLY A 251 19.56 -10.81 -0.43
C GLY A 251 19.33 -10.21 -1.83
N THR A 252 19.11 -8.89 -1.94
CA THR A 252 18.88 -8.20 -3.21
C THR A 252 19.87 -7.05 -3.43
N PRO A 253 20.01 -6.54 -4.67
CA PRO A 253 20.86 -5.38 -4.93
C PRO A 253 20.51 -4.13 -4.08
N LEU A 254 19.29 -4.02 -3.56
CA LEU A 254 18.90 -2.89 -2.71
C LEU A 254 19.71 -2.81 -1.42
N GLU A 255 20.23 -3.92 -0.89
CA GLU A 255 21.08 -3.91 0.30
C GLU A 255 22.28 -2.96 0.13
N THR A 256 22.80 -2.85 -1.08
CA THR A 256 23.97 -2.01 -1.39
C THR A 256 23.68 -0.51 -1.28
N LEU A 257 22.41 -0.11 -1.26
CA LEU A 257 21.98 1.27 -1.13
C LEU A 257 21.99 1.78 0.32
N GLU A 258 22.19 0.91 1.31
CA GLU A 258 22.14 1.29 2.72
C GLU A 258 23.03 2.51 3.04
N PRO A 259 24.32 2.58 2.64
CA PRO A 259 25.16 3.75 2.93
C PRO A 259 24.65 5.04 2.25
N ALA A 260 24.17 4.95 1.02
CA ALA A 260 23.66 6.11 0.28
C ALA A 260 22.37 6.66 0.93
N LEU A 261 21.47 5.78 1.35
CA LEU A 261 20.24 6.17 2.04
C LEU A 261 20.51 6.70 3.46
N GLN A 262 21.50 6.13 4.17
CA GLN A 262 21.95 6.68 5.46
C GLN A 262 22.57 8.08 5.30
N ALA A 263 23.31 8.33 4.22
CA ALA A 263 23.86 9.66 3.92
C ALA A 263 22.75 10.70 3.66
N LEU A 264 21.62 10.27 3.08
CA LEU A 264 20.40 11.08 2.97
C LEU A 264 19.64 11.21 4.30
N GLY A 265 20.04 10.52 5.38
CA GLY A 265 19.40 10.60 6.69
C GLY A 265 18.28 9.58 6.95
N HIS A 266 18.16 8.54 6.12
CA HIS A 266 17.26 7.43 6.42
C HIS A 266 17.82 6.56 7.56
N ARG A 267 16.94 6.16 8.49
CA ARG A 267 17.21 4.97 9.30
C ARG A 267 16.91 3.74 8.44
N VAL A 268 17.94 2.98 8.07
CA VAL A 268 17.82 1.80 7.19
C VAL A 268 17.75 0.52 8.01
N LEU A 269 16.94 -0.45 7.55
CA LEU A 269 16.90 -1.81 8.08
C LEU A 269 16.91 -2.80 6.92
N VAL A 270 17.99 -3.57 6.77
CA VAL A 270 18.02 -4.69 5.83
C VAL A 270 17.32 -5.90 6.46
N ARG A 271 16.31 -6.46 5.79
CA ARG A 271 15.56 -7.60 6.30
C ARG A 271 14.81 -8.37 5.22
N GLU A 272 14.41 -9.59 5.54
CA GLU A 272 13.51 -10.36 4.69
C GLU A 272 12.16 -9.64 4.50
N LEU A 273 11.74 -9.51 3.25
CA LEU A 273 10.44 -8.95 2.85
C LEU A 273 9.77 -9.96 1.92
N THR A 274 8.77 -10.68 2.42
CA THR A 274 8.25 -11.89 1.76
C THR A 274 7.11 -11.67 0.76
N SER A 275 6.67 -10.41 0.56
CA SER A 275 5.47 -9.99 -0.20
C SER A 275 4.47 -11.12 -0.50
N GLY A 276 4.13 -11.42 -1.75
CA GLY A 276 3.11 -12.39 -2.16
C GLY A 276 2.14 -11.80 -3.20
N LEU A 277 2.62 -10.84 -3.98
CA LEU A 277 1.85 -10.17 -5.02
C LEU A 277 1.35 -11.17 -6.07
N HIS A 278 0.07 -11.05 -6.43
CA HIS A 278 -0.44 -11.61 -7.68
C HIS A 278 -1.07 -10.47 -8.48
N GLY A 279 -0.86 -10.49 -9.80
CA GLY A 279 -1.45 -9.50 -10.68
C GLY A 279 -1.70 -10.01 -12.09
N ILE A 280 -2.61 -9.34 -12.78
CA ILE A 280 -2.94 -9.55 -14.19
C ILE A 280 -2.92 -8.19 -14.87
N HIS A 281 -2.27 -8.13 -16.03
CA HIS A 281 -2.19 -6.96 -16.91
C HIS A 281 -2.73 -7.33 -18.29
N LYS A 282 -3.51 -6.44 -18.90
CA LYS A 282 -4.03 -6.59 -20.25
C LYS A 282 -3.21 -5.74 -21.22
N THR A 283 -2.47 -6.40 -22.10
CA THR A 283 -1.67 -5.77 -23.15
C THR A 283 -2.34 -5.90 -24.52
N PRO A 284 -1.87 -5.18 -25.55
CA PRO A 284 -2.33 -5.40 -26.92
C PRO A 284 -2.12 -6.84 -27.42
N GLN A 285 -1.15 -7.56 -26.85
CA GLN A 285 -0.77 -8.93 -27.21
C GLN A 285 -1.58 -9.99 -26.47
N GLY A 286 -2.22 -9.65 -25.34
CA GLY A 286 -3.02 -10.60 -24.57
C GLY A 286 -3.12 -10.24 -23.10
N LEU A 287 -3.23 -11.27 -22.26
CA LEU A 287 -3.17 -11.14 -20.82
C LEU A 287 -1.79 -11.62 -20.35
N GLU A 288 -1.20 -10.86 -19.45
CA GLU A 288 0.05 -11.20 -18.77
C GLU A 288 -0.26 -11.33 -17.28
N GLY A 289 0.12 -12.46 -16.69
CA GLY A 289 0.04 -12.67 -15.24
C GLY A 289 1.41 -12.53 -14.61
N GLY A 290 1.44 -12.18 -13.33
CA GLY A 290 2.63 -12.28 -12.51
C GLY A 290 2.31 -12.86 -11.15
N ALA A 291 3.21 -13.72 -10.67
CA ALA A 291 3.18 -14.26 -9.32
C ALA A 291 4.50 -14.00 -8.60
N ASP A 292 4.42 -13.71 -7.30
CA ASP A 292 5.57 -13.31 -6.51
C ASP A 292 6.57 -14.47 -6.34
N PRO A 293 7.84 -14.31 -6.77
CA PRO A 293 8.83 -15.38 -6.66
C PRO A 293 9.22 -15.71 -5.22
N ARG A 294 8.81 -14.90 -4.24
CA ARG A 294 9.08 -15.10 -2.82
C ARG A 294 8.14 -16.12 -2.17
N ARG A 295 7.11 -16.57 -2.89
CA ARG A 295 6.11 -17.55 -2.42
C ARG A 295 5.80 -18.55 -3.53
N GLU A 296 5.01 -19.57 -3.20
CA GLU A 296 4.63 -20.68 -4.08
C GLU A 296 3.52 -20.33 -5.08
N GLY A 297 3.27 -19.04 -5.32
CA GLY A 297 2.22 -18.56 -6.23
C GLY A 297 2.47 -18.98 -7.68
N ILE A 298 1.40 -19.18 -8.45
CA ILE A 298 1.48 -19.55 -9.87
C ILE A 298 0.51 -18.72 -10.71
N VAL A 299 0.88 -18.53 -11.97
CA VAL A 299 -0.01 -17.99 -13.01
C VAL A 299 -0.56 -19.15 -13.83
N LEU A 300 -1.89 -19.19 -14.00
CA LEU A 300 -2.56 -20.22 -14.78
C LEU A 300 -3.40 -19.56 -15.87
N GLU A 301 -3.25 -20.05 -17.09
CA GLU A 301 -4.11 -19.70 -18.22
C GLU A 301 -5.18 -20.78 -18.39
N GLY A 302 -6.45 -20.36 -18.41
CA GLY A 302 -7.55 -21.24 -18.74
C GLY A 302 -7.42 -21.71 -20.19
N ARG A 303 -7.54 -23.02 -20.42
CA ARG A 303 -7.65 -23.53 -21.80
C ARG A 303 -8.92 -22.95 -22.45
N PRO A 304 -8.87 -22.57 -23.74
CA PRO A 304 -9.99 -21.95 -24.44
C PRO A 304 -11.26 -22.82 -24.48
#